data_AF-A0A3D2AX76-F1
#
_entry.id   AF-A0A3D2AX76-F1
#
_cell.length_a   1.000
_cell.length_b   1.000
_cell.length_c   1.000
_cell.angle_alpha   90.00
_cell.angle_beta   90.00
_cell.angle_gamma   90.00
#
_symmetry.space_group_name_H-M   'P 1'
#
loop_
_entity.id
_entity.type
_entity.pdbx_description
1 polymer ?
#
loop_
_entity_poly.entity_id
_entity_poly.type
_entity_poly.pdbx_seq_one_letter_code
_entity_poly.pdbx_strand_id
1 'polypeptide(L)' 'MNFTNRITRLREKLAEQQLDAILISSSENRSYFSGFRGSAGYLWITPR' A
#
# COMPACT_ATOMS: atom_id res chain seq x y z
N MET A 1 -7.89 13.34 -2.76
CA MET A 1 -7.27 12.08 -3.24
C MET A 1 -7.99 10.92 -2.56
N ASN A 2 -8.39 9.88 -3.28
CA ASN A 2 -9.11 8.74 -2.69
C ASN A 2 -8.13 7.56 -2.48
N PHE A 3 -7.37 7.61 -1.37
CA PHE A 3 -6.41 6.58 -0.98
C PHE A 3 -7.09 5.25 -0.64
N THR A 4 -8.29 5.32 -0.05
CA THR A 4 -9.12 4.16 0.28
C THR A 4 -9.35 3.27 -0.94
N ASN A 5 -9.77 3.85 -2.07
CA ASN A 5 -9.97 3.09 -3.31
C ASN A 5 -8.69 2.42 -3.83
N ARG A 6 -7.52 3.03 -3.63
CA ARG A 6 -6.22 2.48 -4.06
C ARG A 6 -5.80 1.30 -3.17
N ILE A 7 -5.96 1.45 -1.86
CA ILE A 7 -5.66 0.38 -0.89
C ILE A 7 -6.61 -0.79 -1.09
N THR A 8 -7.91 -0.56 -1.31
CA THR A 8 -8.87 -1.64 -1.56
C THR A 8 -8.46 -2.49 -2.77
N ARG A 9 -8.14 -1.85 -3.90
CA ARG A 9 -7.67 -2.57 -5.11
C ARG A 9 -6.34 -3.29 -4.90
N LEU A 10 -5.44 -2.72 -4.10
CA LEU A 10 -4.17 -3.38 -3.77
C LEU A 10 -4.43 -4.63 -2.92
N ARG A 11 -5.32 -4.55 -1.93
CA ARG A 11 -5.70 -5.69 -1.08
C ARG A 11 -6.35 -6.82 -1.87
N GLU A 12 -7.25 -6.50 -2.80
CA GLU A 12 -7.84 -7.47 -3.73
C GLU A 12 -6.75 -8.22 -4.50
N LYS A 13 -5.79 -7.50 -5.09
CA LYS A 13 -4.65 -8.12 -5.79
C LYS A 13 -3.77 -8.99 -4.91
N LEU A 14 -3.54 -8.60 -3.65
CA LEU A 14 -2.77 -9.42 -2.72
C LEU A 14 -3.52 -10.73 -2.41
N ALA A 15 -4.84 -10.67 -2.22
CA ALA A 15 -5.67 -11.85 -2.00
C ALA A 15 -5.69 -12.77 -3.25
N GLU A 16 -5.85 -12.20 -4.45
CA GLU A 16 -5.81 -12.94 -5.72
C GLU A 16 -4.49 -13.70 -5.92
N GLN A 17 -3.37 -13.09 -5.49
CA GLN A 17 -2.04 -13.67 -5.61
C GLN A 17 -1.62 -14.53 -4.41
N GLN A 18 -2.52 -14.74 -3.43
CA GLN A 18 -2.23 -15.47 -2.20
C GLN A 18 -1.01 -14.91 -1.43
N LEU A 19 -0.88 -13.59 -1.40
CA LEU A 19 0.18 -12.87 -0.70
C LEU A 19 -0.30 -12.37 0.66
N ASP A 20 0.43 -12.71 1.72
CA ASP A 20 0.07 -12.31 3.08
C ASP A 20 0.27 -10.81 3.35
N ALA A 21 1.25 -10.19 2.70
CA ALA A 21 1.56 -8.78 2.84
C ALA A 21 2.44 -8.26 1.70
N ILE A 22 2.53 -6.92 1.61
CA ILE A 22 3.55 -6.21 0.84
C ILE A 22 4.22 -5.14 1.70
N LEU A 23 5.55 -5.08 1.60
CA LEU A 23 6.37 -4.01 2.17
C LEU A 23 6.76 -3.02 1.07
N ILE A 24 6.35 -1.75 1.21
CA ILE A 24 6.62 -0.69 0.26
C ILE A 24 7.68 0.25 0.84
N SER A 25 8.86 0.26 0.20
CA SER A 25 10.01 1.12 0.54
C SER A 25 10.13 2.36 -0.35
N SER A 26 9.62 2.31 -1.59
CA SER A 26 9.62 3.46 -2.52
C SER A 26 8.85 4.64 -1.94
N SER A 27 9.46 5.82 -2.00
CA SER A 27 8.86 7.10 -1.59
C SER A 27 7.58 7.41 -2.37
N GLU A 28 7.60 7.15 -3.67
CA GLU A 28 6.51 7.44 -4.60
C GLU A 28 5.32 6.54 -4.29
N ASN A 29 5.54 5.24 -4.18
CA ASN A 29 4.48 4.27 -3.89
C ASN A 29 3.91 4.46 -2.48
N ARG A 30 4.77 4.71 -1.49
CA ARG A 30 4.33 5.05 -0.13
C ARG A 30 3.40 6.26 -0.15
N SER A 31 3.81 7.36 -0.78
CA SER A 31 2.98 8.57 -0.88
C SER A 31 1.69 8.33 -1.67
N TYR A 32 1.76 7.54 -2.74
CA TYR A 32 0.62 7.21 -3.58
C TYR A 32 -0.48 6.43 -2.82
N PHE A 33 -0.09 5.47 -1.98
CA PHE A 33 -1.03 4.60 -1.26
C PHE A 33 -1.48 5.18 0.09
N SER A 34 -0.67 5.96 0.79
CA SER A 34 -1.01 6.46 2.14
C SER A 34 -1.12 7.98 2.26
N GLY A 35 -0.67 8.74 1.27
CA GLY A 35 -0.53 10.20 1.38
C GLY A 35 0.62 10.65 2.28
N PHE A 36 1.39 9.73 2.85
CA PHE A 36 2.54 10.04 3.70
C PHE A 36 3.64 10.74 2.87
N ARG A 37 4.09 11.91 3.34
CA ARG A 37 5.12 12.73 2.69
C ARG A 37 6.45 12.77 3.43
N GLY A 38 6.57 12.02 4.53
CA GLY A 38 7.83 11.91 5.26
C GLY A 38 8.90 11.17 4.46
N SER A 39 10.17 11.52 4.73
CA SER A 39 11.34 10.95 4.06
C SER A 39 11.73 9.58 4.60
N ALA A 40 11.54 9.33 5.91
CA ALA A 40 11.87 8.07 6.57
C ALA A 40 10.60 7.32 6.99
N GLY A 41 10.18 6.36 6.18
CA GLY A 41 9.03 5.51 6.50
C GLY A 41 8.85 4.37 5.51
N TYR A 42 8.28 3.27 5.99
CA TYR A 42 7.83 2.15 5.18
C TYR A 42 6.33 2.02 5.29
N LEU A 43 5.72 1.39 4.30
CA LEU A 43 4.30 1.07 4.32
C LEU A 43 4.13 -0.45 4.26
N TRP A 44 3.47 -0.99 5.28
CA TRP A 44 3.13 -2.41 5.41
C TRP A 44 1.63 -2.57 5.19
N ILE A 45 1.23 -3.39 4.22
CA ILE A 45 -0.18 -3.61 3.88
C ILE A 45 -0.48 -5.10 3.85
N THR A 46 -1.57 -5.47 4.52
CA THR A 46 -2.17 -6.81 4.53
C THR A 46 -3.49 -6.81 3.73
N PRO A 47 -3.92 -7.97 3.19
CA PRO A 47 -5.20 -8.12 2.47
C PRO A 47 -6.44 -7.76 3.29
N ARG A 48 -6.37 -7.75 4.63
CA ARG A 48 -7.45 -7.37 5.56
C ARG A 48 -7.17 -6.04 6.25
#